data_AF-A0A7J2IMN8-F1
#
_entry.id   AF-A0A7J2IMN8-F1
#
_cell.length_a   1.000
_cell.length_b   1.000
_cell.length_c   1.000
_cell.angle_alpha   90.00
_cell.angle_beta   90.00
_cell.angle_gamma   90.00
#
_symmetry.space_group_name_H-M   'P 1'
#
loop_
_entity.id
_entity.type
_entity.pdbx_description
1 polymer ?
#
loop_
_entity_poly.entity_id
_entity_poly.type
_entity_poly.pdbx_seq_one_letter_code
_entity_poly.pdbx_strand_id
1 'polypeptide(L)'
;MKVENHKINRILKALNNKLRREILLLLSTYGRLRYSEIMHKLNLSPESDSGWFAYHIKTLMDADLIKRGNGSYYLSRIGKKAVLLMEEIGKPEESISIKLFEGLARMTIVDEIKATWALLTFLFGVLFIGFYAEYASENLIFCLLGILSLIVSIVLYVSLAVSLKSIYCLPIFFNLYWIFMRPRRSKEISTIILSGCLSIFLFLRPLKLNDF
;
A
#
# COMPACT_ATOMS: atom_id res chain seq x y z
N MET A 1 10.72 -16.56 -28.98
CA MET A 1 9.27 -16.36 -29.25
C MET A 1 9.08 -14.94 -29.79
N LYS A 2 8.80 -14.78 -31.08
CA LYS A 2 8.65 -13.45 -31.70
C LYS A 2 7.26 -12.94 -31.35
N VAL A 3 7.18 -11.90 -30.52
CA VAL A 3 5.92 -11.24 -30.21
C VAL A 3 5.37 -10.66 -31.51
N GLU A 4 4.18 -11.08 -31.93
CA GLU A 4 3.52 -10.50 -33.12
C GLU A 4 3.08 -9.07 -32.80
N ASN A 5 3.98 -8.11 -33.04
CA ASN A 5 3.76 -6.68 -32.78
C ASN A 5 2.44 -6.16 -33.40
N HIS A 6 2.03 -6.70 -34.55
CA HIS A 6 0.77 -6.34 -35.20
C HIS A 6 -0.47 -6.65 -34.34
N LYS A 7 -0.50 -7.80 -33.65
CA LYS A 7 -1.62 -8.20 -32.79
C LYS A 7 -1.72 -7.30 -31.56
N ILE A 8 -0.58 -7.02 -30.92
CA ILE A 8 -0.53 -6.10 -29.78
C ILE A 8 -0.98 -4.69 -30.19
N ASN A 9 -0.50 -4.17 -31.32
CA ASN A 9 -0.89 -2.85 -31.81
C ASN A 9 -2.41 -2.74 -32.05
N ARG A 10 -3.06 -3.79 -32.57
CA ARG A 10 -4.52 -3.80 -32.75
C ARG A 10 -5.26 -3.76 -31.42
N ILE A 11 -4.80 -4.53 -30.42
CA ILE A 11 -5.37 -4.52 -29.08
C ILE A 11 -5.22 -3.13 -28.46
N LEU A 12 -4.01 -2.57 -28.43
CA LEU A 12 -3.75 -1.25 -27.85
C LEU A 12 -4.55 -0.15 -28.57
N LYS A 13 -4.61 -0.19 -29.91
CA LYS A 13 -5.43 0.74 -30.70
C LYS A 13 -6.92 0.60 -30.37
N ALA A 14 -7.42 -0.60 -30.08
CA ALA A 14 -8.79 -0.81 -29.63
C ALA A 14 -9.02 -0.25 -28.21
N LEU A 15 -8.08 -0.47 -27.28
CA LEU A 15 -8.18 0.01 -25.90
C LEU A 15 -8.05 1.54 -25.77
N ASN A 16 -7.48 2.24 -26.75
CA ASN A 16 -7.29 3.69 -26.69
C ASN A 16 -8.60 4.51 -26.65
N ASN A 17 -9.74 3.93 -27.01
CA ASN A 17 -11.04 4.65 -27.00
C ASN A 17 -11.84 4.32 -25.72
N LYS A 18 -12.36 5.37 -25.07
CA LYS A 18 -13.11 5.27 -23.80
C LYS A 18 -14.34 4.34 -23.90
N LEU A 19 -15.21 4.56 -24.89
CA LEU A 19 -16.42 3.75 -25.06
C LEU A 19 -16.10 2.26 -25.22
N ARG A 20 -15.05 1.91 -25.98
CA ARG A 20 -14.63 0.51 -26.13
C ARG A 20 -14.16 -0.11 -24.81
N ARG A 21 -13.50 0.65 -23.94
CA ARG A 21 -13.14 0.18 -22.60
C ARG A 21 -14.40 -0.04 -21.74
N GLU A 22 -15.37 0.86 -21.81
CA GLU A 22 -16.65 0.73 -21.09
C GLU A 22 -17.43 -0.51 -21.54
N ILE A 23 -17.47 -0.80 -22.85
CA ILE A 23 -18.06 -2.05 -23.37
C ILE A 23 -17.38 -3.28 -22.74
N LEU A 24 -16.04 -3.31 -22.69
CA LEU A 24 -15.31 -4.42 -22.10
C LEU A 24 -15.59 -4.58 -20.60
N LEU A 25 -15.66 -3.46 -19.86
CA LEU A 25 -16.00 -3.45 -18.43
C LEU A 25 -17.44 -3.95 -18.21
N LEU A 26 -18.42 -3.49 -18.98
CA LEU A 26 -19.80 -3.99 -18.92
C LEU A 26 -19.88 -5.50 -19.17
N LEU A 27 -19.17 -6.00 -20.17
CA LEU A 27 -19.12 -7.44 -20.45
C LEU A 27 -18.35 -8.22 -19.37
N SER A 28 -17.41 -7.60 -18.67
CA SER A 28 -16.76 -8.20 -17.49
C SER A 28 -17.78 -8.36 -16.35
N THR A 29 -18.54 -7.31 -16.07
CA THR A 29 -19.50 -7.25 -14.97
C THR A 29 -20.72 -8.15 -15.18
N TYR A 30 -21.31 -8.13 -16.38
CA TYR A 30 -22.57 -8.83 -16.67
C TYR A 30 -22.36 -10.14 -17.47
N GLY A 31 -21.13 -10.43 -17.90
CA GLY A 31 -20.79 -11.64 -18.66
C GLY A 31 -21.21 -11.59 -20.13
N ARG A 32 -22.49 -11.85 -20.42
CA ARG A 32 -23.04 -11.92 -21.79
C ARG A 32 -24.14 -10.88 -21.96
N LEU A 33 -24.03 -10.03 -22.99
CA LEU A 33 -25.04 -9.00 -23.30
C LEU A 33 -25.37 -8.95 -24.79
N ARG A 34 -26.63 -8.75 -25.13
CA ARG A 34 -27.11 -8.47 -26.49
C ARG A 34 -26.71 -7.06 -26.91
N TYR A 35 -26.75 -6.80 -28.21
CA TYR A 35 -26.42 -5.49 -28.78
C TYR A 35 -27.20 -4.34 -28.13
N SER A 36 -28.53 -4.48 -28.06
CA SER A 36 -29.43 -3.49 -27.46
C SER A 36 -29.20 -3.33 -25.95
N GLU A 37 -28.86 -4.40 -25.24
CA GLU A 37 -28.57 -4.34 -23.80
C GLU A 37 -27.29 -3.56 -23.52
N ILE A 38 -26.26 -3.70 -24.36
CA ILE A 38 -25.04 -2.90 -24.23
C ILE A 38 -25.34 -1.43 -24.53
N MET A 39 -26.08 -1.13 -25.60
CA MET A 39 -26.48 0.26 -25.92
C MET A 39 -27.27 0.90 -24.78
N HIS A 40 -28.28 0.19 -24.26
CA HIS A 40 -29.09 0.66 -23.14
C HIS A 40 -28.24 0.94 -21.89
N LYS A 41 -27.32 0.03 -21.54
CA LYS A 41 -26.43 0.22 -20.38
C LYS A 41 -25.42 1.36 -20.54
N LEU A 42 -25.09 1.72 -21.79
CA LEU A 42 -24.23 2.86 -22.12
C LEU A 42 -25.04 4.15 -22.37
N ASN A 43 -26.36 4.14 -22.16
CA ASN A 43 -27.28 5.24 -22.45
C ASN A 43 -27.17 5.76 -23.89
N LEU A 44 -26.97 4.86 -24.86
CA LEU A 44 -26.91 5.18 -26.29
C LEU A 44 -28.28 5.02 -26.94
N SER A 45 -28.61 5.92 -27.86
CA SER A 45 -29.88 5.89 -28.61
C SER A 45 -29.80 4.89 -29.77
N PRO A 46 -30.70 3.91 -29.88
CA PRO A 46 -30.75 3.00 -31.02
C PRO A 46 -30.93 3.70 -32.38
N GLU A 47 -31.59 4.86 -32.40
CA GLU A 47 -31.94 5.57 -33.63
C GLU A 47 -30.77 6.40 -34.18
N SER A 48 -30.04 7.09 -33.30
CA SER A 48 -28.92 7.96 -33.69
C SER A 48 -27.56 7.28 -33.58
N ASP A 49 -27.36 6.39 -32.60
CA ASP A 49 -26.05 5.87 -32.24
C ASP A 49 -25.72 4.50 -32.84
N SER A 50 -26.71 3.82 -33.43
CA SER A 50 -26.59 2.45 -33.93
C SER A 50 -25.40 2.25 -34.88
N GLY A 51 -25.23 3.12 -35.87
CA GLY A 51 -24.21 2.97 -36.90
C GLY A 51 -22.79 3.09 -36.37
N TRP A 52 -22.51 4.13 -35.57
CA TRP A 52 -21.16 4.31 -35.01
C TRP A 52 -20.88 3.32 -33.86
N PHE A 53 -21.90 2.90 -33.10
CA PHE A 53 -21.74 1.86 -32.09
C PHE A 53 -21.35 0.51 -32.71
N ALA A 54 -21.91 0.18 -33.89
CA ALA A 54 -21.54 -1.03 -34.63
C ALA A 54 -20.05 -1.05 -35.01
N TYR A 55 -19.47 0.12 -35.33
CA TYR A 55 -18.04 0.26 -35.58
C TYR A 55 -17.20 -0.12 -34.34
N HIS A 56 -17.63 0.27 -33.14
CA HIS A 56 -16.93 -0.09 -31.90
C HIS A 56 -16.96 -1.59 -31.61
N ILE A 57 -18.12 -2.22 -31.76
CA ILE A 57 -18.28 -3.67 -31.61
C ILE A 57 -17.41 -4.41 -32.63
N LYS A 58 -17.45 -4.02 -33.90
CA LYS A 58 -16.61 -4.62 -34.95
C LYS A 58 -15.13 -4.50 -34.61
N THR A 59 -14.68 -3.32 -34.18
CA THR A 59 -13.28 -3.11 -33.83
C THR A 59 -12.82 -3.98 -32.66
N LEU A 60 -13.68 -4.17 -31.65
CA LEU A 60 -13.39 -5.06 -30.52
C LEU A 60 -13.36 -6.54 -30.91
N MET A 61 -14.23 -6.97 -31.84
CA MET A 61 -14.20 -8.32 -32.40
C MET A 61 -12.94 -8.56 -33.25
N ASP A 62 -12.58 -7.59 -34.10
CA ASP A 62 -11.40 -7.64 -34.95
C ASP A 62 -10.11 -7.77 -34.12
N ALA A 63 -10.06 -7.12 -32.95
CA ALA A 63 -8.96 -7.22 -32.00
C ALA A 63 -8.97 -8.51 -31.14
N ASP A 64 -9.93 -9.42 -31.37
CA ASP A 64 -10.19 -10.61 -30.54
C ASP A 64 -10.37 -10.25 -29.06
N LEU A 65 -10.97 -9.11 -28.73
CA LEU A 65 -11.29 -8.70 -27.35
C LEU A 65 -12.67 -9.19 -26.93
N ILE A 66 -13.62 -9.24 -27.86
CA ILE A 66 -14.97 -9.78 -27.64
C ILE A 66 -15.31 -10.84 -28.69
N LYS A 67 -16.24 -11.72 -28.34
CA LYS A 67 -16.81 -12.74 -29.24
C LYS A 67 -18.33 -12.65 -29.20
N ARG A 68 -18.98 -13.15 -30.26
CA ARG A 68 -20.43 -13.26 -30.36
C ARG A 68 -20.85 -14.72 -30.31
N GLY A 69 -21.90 -15.04 -29.58
CA GLY A 69 -22.49 -16.38 -29.50
C GLY A 69 -23.91 -16.32 -28.96
N ASN A 70 -24.83 -17.06 -29.58
CA ASN A 70 -26.26 -17.10 -29.23
C ASN A 70 -26.91 -15.71 -29.16
N GLY A 71 -26.55 -14.83 -30.10
CA GLY A 71 -27.08 -13.45 -30.17
C GLY A 71 -26.45 -12.45 -29.18
N SER A 72 -25.60 -12.91 -28.25
CA SER A 72 -24.96 -12.06 -27.24
C SER A 72 -23.44 -11.95 -27.46
N TYR A 73 -22.88 -10.84 -27.00
CA TYR A 73 -21.44 -10.58 -26.95
C TYR A 73 -20.88 -10.92 -25.57
N TYR A 74 -19.63 -11.38 -25.54
CA TYR A 74 -18.90 -11.72 -24.31
C TYR A 74 -17.40 -11.53 -24.50
N LEU A 75 -16.67 -11.39 -23.40
CA LEU A 75 -15.21 -11.25 -23.43
C LEU A 75 -14.54 -12.53 -23.95
N SER A 76 -13.57 -12.36 -24.85
CA SER A 76 -12.64 -13.43 -25.23
C SER A 76 -11.65 -13.71 -24.09
N ARG A 77 -10.78 -14.71 -24.25
CA ARG A 77 -9.66 -14.94 -23.33
C ARG A 77 -8.69 -13.75 -23.28
N ILE A 78 -8.48 -13.07 -24.41
CA ILE A 78 -7.64 -11.86 -24.49
C ILE A 78 -8.39 -10.67 -23.88
N GLY A 79 -9.69 -10.53 -24.15
CA GLY A 79 -10.54 -9.50 -23.55
C GLY A 79 -10.54 -9.54 -22.04
N LYS A 80 -10.65 -10.72 -21.43
CA LYS A 80 -10.54 -10.90 -19.97
C LYS A 80 -9.20 -10.40 -19.43
N LYS A 81 -8.09 -10.74 -20.10
CA LYS A 81 -6.75 -10.25 -19.73
C LYS A 81 -6.63 -8.74 -19.87
N ALA A 82 -7.23 -8.17 -20.92
CA ALA A 82 -7.23 -6.72 -21.15
C ALA A 82 -8.01 -5.97 -20.07
N VAL A 83 -9.16 -6.49 -19.62
CA VAL A 83 -9.92 -5.90 -18.51
C VAL A 83 -9.11 -5.93 -17.21
N LEU A 84 -8.52 -7.08 -16.87
CA LEU A 84 -7.66 -7.19 -15.69
C LEU A 84 -6.50 -6.18 -15.72
N LEU A 85 -5.87 -5.99 -16.89
CA LEU A 85 -4.82 -4.99 -17.06
C LEU A 85 -5.35 -3.56 -16.89
N MET A 86 -6.52 -3.25 -17.45
CA MET A 86 -7.15 -1.92 -17.29
C MET A 86 -7.53 -1.63 -15.85
N GLU A 87 -8.04 -2.63 -15.13
CA GLU A 87 -8.34 -2.53 -13.70
C GLU A 87 -7.06 -2.34 -12.88
N GLU A 88 -5.99 -3.06 -13.19
CA GLU A 88 -4.70 -2.91 -12.50
C GLU A 88 -4.08 -1.52 -12.71
N ILE A 89 -4.12 -1.00 -13.94
CA ILE A 89 -3.61 0.34 -14.26
C ILE A 89 -4.55 1.42 -13.70
N GLY A 90 -5.85 1.16 -13.67
CA GLY A 90 -6.88 2.10 -13.22
C GLY A 90 -7.12 2.09 -11.71
N LYS A 91 -6.52 1.14 -10.97
CA LYS A 91 -6.53 1.16 -9.51
C LYS A 91 -5.92 2.49 -9.07
N PRO A 92 -6.65 3.31 -8.29
CA PRO A 92 -6.07 4.53 -7.76
C PRO A 92 -4.80 4.17 -6.97
N GLU A 93 -3.72 4.93 -7.19
CA GLU A 93 -2.40 4.80 -6.54
C GLU A 93 -2.47 4.88 -4.99
N GLU A 94 -3.67 5.00 -4.44
CA GLU A 94 -3.99 5.24 -3.05
C GLU A 94 -4.18 3.99 -2.21
N SER A 95 -3.85 2.80 -2.72
CA SER A 95 -3.77 1.65 -1.83
C SER A 95 -2.68 1.90 -0.78
N ILE A 96 -3.06 1.80 0.50
CA ILE A 96 -2.15 1.97 1.65
C ILE A 96 -0.87 1.14 1.43
N SER A 97 -1.00 -0.06 0.87
CA SER A 97 0.10 -0.94 0.48
C SER A 97 1.12 -0.32 -0.48
N ILE A 98 0.70 0.47 -1.47
CA ILE A 98 1.62 1.11 -2.42
C ILE A 98 2.37 2.25 -1.74
N LYS A 99 1.68 3.14 -1.01
CA LYS A 99 2.31 4.24 -0.24
C LYS A 99 3.26 3.71 0.84
N LEU A 100 2.93 2.56 1.43
CA LEU A 100 3.79 1.82 2.36
C LEU A 100 5.04 1.29 1.69
N PHE A 101 4.88 0.57 0.57
CA PHE A 101 5.98 -0.02 -0.16
C PHE A 101 6.93 1.05 -0.72
N GLU A 102 6.37 2.13 -1.26
CA GLU A 102 7.14 3.26 -1.76
C GLU A 102 7.94 3.95 -0.64
N GLY A 103 7.32 4.19 0.52
CA GLY A 103 8.01 4.71 1.70
C GLY A 103 9.16 3.79 2.12
N LEU A 104 8.90 2.50 2.28
CA LEU A 104 9.92 1.49 2.64
C LEU A 104 11.04 1.39 1.60
N ALA A 105 10.74 1.55 0.31
CA ALA A 105 11.75 1.51 -0.76
C ALA A 105 12.67 2.74 -0.72
N ARG A 106 12.14 3.93 -0.40
CA ARG A 106 12.91 5.19 -0.31
C ARG A 106 13.77 5.31 0.96
N MET A 107 13.51 4.45 1.95
CA MET A 107 14.12 4.53 3.27
C MET A 107 15.65 4.43 3.23
N THR A 108 16.31 5.42 3.83
CA THR A 108 17.77 5.51 3.95
C THR A 108 18.28 4.93 5.28
N ILE A 109 19.61 4.80 5.44
CA ILE A 109 20.23 4.39 6.71
C ILE A 109 19.85 5.33 7.85
N VAL A 110 19.78 6.64 7.57
CA VAL A 110 19.43 7.64 8.56
C VAL A 110 18.00 7.43 9.05
N ASP A 111 17.09 7.03 8.16
CA ASP A 111 15.70 6.73 8.51
C ASP A 111 15.58 5.45 9.35
N GLU A 112 16.41 4.44 9.08
CA GLU A 112 16.49 3.20 9.88
C GLU A 112 16.95 3.51 11.31
N ILE A 113 17.96 4.37 11.46
CA ILE A 113 18.44 4.85 12.75
C ILE A 113 17.35 5.64 13.47
N LYS A 114 16.68 6.57 12.79
CA LYS A 114 15.57 7.36 13.37
C LYS A 114 14.45 6.45 13.87
N ALA A 115 14.01 5.47 13.08
CA ALA A 115 12.97 4.52 13.48
C ALA A 115 13.39 3.70 14.71
N THR A 116 14.64 3.25 14.75
CA THR A 116 15.19 2.47 15.87
C THR A 116 15.24 3.30 17.16
N TRP A 117 15.79 4.51 17.10
CA TRP A 117 15.86 5.40 18.27
C TRP A 117 14.49 5.92 18.71
N ALA A 118 13.58 6.17 17.77
CA ALA A 118 12.20 6.54 18.09
C ALA A 118 11.52 5.43 18.91
N LEU A 119 11.65 4.18 18.48
CA LEU A 119 11.08 3.04 19.21
C LEU A 119 11.74 2.84 20.58
N LEU A 120 13.08 2.95 20.67
CA LEU A 120 13.79 2.80 21.95
C LEU A 120 13.41 3.90 22.95
N THR A 121 13.39 5.16 22.52
CA THR A 121 13.00 6.30 23.38
C THR A 121 11.52 6.26 23.74
N PHE A 122 10.66 5.75 22.86
CA PHE A 122 9.26 5.49 23.17
C PHE A 122 9.11 4.47 24.30
N LEU A 123 9.72 3.29 24.14
CA LEU A 123 9.65 2.22 25.13
C LEU A 123 10.26 2.66 26.47
N PHE A 124 11.39 3.38 26.43
CA PHE A 124 12.00 3.95 27.62
C PHE A 124 11.06 4.91 28.35
N GLY A 125 10.43 5.84 27.62
CA GLY A 125 9.51 6.81 28.21
C GLY A 125 8.29 6.15 28.84
N VAL A 126 7.67 5.17 28.16
CA VAL A 126 6.53 4.41 28.69
C VAL A 126 6.91 3.62 29.94
N LEU A 127 8.05 2.94 29.94
CA LEU A 127 8.51 2.16 31.08
C LEU A 127 8.86 3.04 32.29
N PHE A 128 9.53 4.17 32.07
CA PHE A 128 9.90 5.08 33.15
C PHE A 128 8.67 5.72 33.79
N ILE A 129 7.75 6.24 32.98
CA ILE A 129 6.51 6.80 33.52
C ILE A 129 5.71 5.69 34.22
N GLY A 130 5.54 4.53 33.60
CA GLY A 130 4.78 3.43 34.19
C GLY A 130 5.33 2.92 35.52
N PHE A 131 6.67 2.84 35.66
CA PHE A 131 7.32 2.32 36.86
C PHE A 131 7.40 3.37 37.98
N TYR A 132 7.69 4.64 37.65
CA TYR A 132 7.92 5.69 38.65
C TYR A 132 6.70 6.57 38.93
N ALA A 133 5.62 6.47 38.16
CA ALA A 133 4.41 7.27 38.39
C ALA A 133 3.77 7.01 39.75
N GLU A 134 3.81 5.77 40.25
CA GLU A 134 3.26 5.41 41.57
C GLU A 134 4.05 6.05 42.73
N TYR A 135 5.35 6.29 42.52
CA TYR A 135 6.25 6.94 43.49
C TYR A 135 6.66 8.35 43.04
N ALA A 136 5.79 9.04 42.28
CA ALA A 136 6.14 10.28 41.59
C ALA A 136 6.55 11.42 42.54
N SER A 137 6.03 11.45 43.77
CA SER A 137 6.40 12.44 44.78
C SER A 137 7.89 12.36 45.18
N GLU A 138 8.46 11.15 45.14
CA GLU A 138 9.87 10.90 45.48
C GLU A 138 10.76 10.82 44.24
N ASN A 139 10.16 10.50 43.07
CA ASN A 139 10.87 10.17 41.83
C ASN A 139 10.51 11.11 40.66
N LEU A 140 10.20 12.38 40.96
CA LEU A 140 9.77 13.38 39.97
C LEU A 140 10.74 13.51 38.78
N ILE A 141 12.05 13.45 39.05
CA ILE A 141 13.10 13.55 38.02
C ILE A 141 12.96 12.43 36.99
N PHE A 142 12.65 11.20 37.42
CA PHE A 142 12.49 10.05 36.53
C PHE A 142 11.23 10.15 35.67
N CYS A 143 10.14 10.66 36.23
CA CYS A 143 8.92 10.95 35.47
C CYS A 143 9.18 12.02 34.40
N LEU A 144 9.92 13.09 34.73
CA LEU A 144 10.30 14.14 33.77
C LEU A 144 11.21 13.61 32.66
N LEU A 145 12.18 12.75 32.99
CA LEU A 145 13.03 12.06 32.01
C LEU A 145 12.20 11.16 31.08
N GLY A 146 11.20 10.46 31.62
CA GLY A 146 10.27 9.65 30.83
C GLY A 146 9.47 10.50 29.83
N ILE A 147 8.92 11.64 30.27
CA ILE A 147 8.19 12.57 29.41
C ILE A 147 9.10 13.14 28.32
N LEU A 148 10.32 13.55 28.67
CA LEU A 148 11.30 14.03 27.71
C LEU A 148 11.62 12.98 26.65
N SER A 149 11.77 11.72 27.05
CA SER A 149 12.00 10.60 26.14
C SER A 149 10.83 10.39 25.16
N LEU A 150 9.59 10.54 25.62
CA LEU A 150 8.42 10.48 24.73
C LEU A 150 8.38 11.64 23.73
N ILE A 151 8.77 12.85 24.15
CA ILE A 151 8.88 14.00 23.24
C ILE A 151 9.93 13.72 22.16
N VAL A 152 11.10 13.20 22.53
CA VAL A 152 12.15 12.82 21.57
C VAL A 152 11.65 11.76 20.59
N SER A 153 10.93 10.73 21.06
CA SER A 153 10.31 9.74 20.20
C SER A 153 9.36 10.36 19.17
N ILE A 154 8.48 11.27 19.60
CA ILE A 154 7.52 11.94 18.71
C ILE A 154 8.27 12.73 17.63
N VAL A 155 9.29 13.50 18.02
CA VAL A 155 10.10 14.30 17.08
C VAL A 155 10.77 13.39 16.03
N LEU A 156 11.33 12.26 16.45
CA LEU A 156 11.97 11.31 15.54
C LEU A 156 10.96 10.67 14.58
N TYR A 157 9.76 10.30 15.05
CA TYR A 157 8.71 9.79 14.16
C TYR A 157 8.18 10.83 13.19
N VAL A 158 8.03 12.09 13.61
CA VAL A 158 7.67 13.19 12.71
C VAL A 158 8.76 13.40 11.65
N SER A 159 10.03 13.43 12.05
CA SER A 159 11.17 13.51 11.12
C SER A 159 11.18 12.35 10.12
N LEU A 160 10.86 11.14 10.59
CA LEU A 160 10.75 9.95 9.75
C LEU A 160 9.59 10.06 8.75
N ALA A 161 8.41 10.48 9.20
CA ALA A 161 7.24 10.67 8.33
C ALA A 161 7.49 11.68 7.21
N VAL A 162 8.19 12.79 7.53
CA VAL A 162 8.60 13.80 6.55
C VAL A 162 9.59 13.21 5.54
N SER A 163 10.58 12.44 6.00
CA SER A 163 11.58 11.79 5.13
C SER A 163 10.94 10.81 4.15
N LEU A 164 9.99 10.00 4.64
CA LEU A 164 9.28 9.00 3.84
C LEU A 164 8.14 9.57 3.00
N LYS A 165 7.81 10.86 3.15
CA LYS A 165 6.62 11.51 2.55
C LYS A 165 5.32 10.74 2.76
N SER A 166 5.24 9.96 3.84
CA SER A 166 4.18 9.00 4.08
C SER A 166 4.00 8.79 5.58
N ILE A 167 2.84 9.17 6.10
CA ILE A 167 2.48 8.92 7.50
C ILE A 167 2.06 7.47 7.73
N TYR A 168 1.60 6.79 6.66
CA TYR A 168 1.09 5.43 6.72
C TYR A 168 2.14 4.41 7.14
N CYS A 169 3.43 4.73 7.00
CA CYS A 169 4.53 3.85 7.38
C CYS A 169 4.78 3.82 8.90
N LEU A 170 4.30 4.81 9.65
CA LEU A 170 4.59 4.92 11.09
C LEU A 170 4.16 3.71 11.93
N PRO A 171 2.94 3.13 11.76
CA PRO A 171 2.52 1.97 12.54
C PRO A 171 3.43 0.75 12.37
N ILE A 172 4.09 0.61 11.22
CA ILE A 172 5.07 -0.47 10.99
C ILE A 172 6.25 -0.33 11.94
N PHE A 173 6.72 0.90 12.18
CA PHE A 173 7.89 1.15 13.01
C PHE A 173 7.65 1.00 14.52
N PHE A 174 6.39 1.00 14.95
CA PHE A 174 6.01 0.62 16.32
C PHE A 174 6.13 -0.89 16.57
N ASN A 175 6.33 -1.71 15.52
CA ASN A 175 6.44 -3.15 15.63
C ASN A 175 7.85 -3.63 15.26
N LEU A 176 8.55 -4.29 16.20
CA LEU A 176 9.89 -4.85 15.99
C LEU A 176 10.03 -5.73 14.74
N TYR A 177 8.94 -6.29 14.20
CA TYR A 177 8.96 -7.08 12.97
C TYR A 177 9.44 -6.29 11.74
N TRP A 178 9.41 -4.95 11.75
CA TRP A 178 9.90 -4.13 10.63
C TRP A 178 11.38 -4.40 10.30
N ILE A 179 12.18 -4.80 11.29
CA ILE A 179 13.60 -5.11 11.17
C ILE A 179 13.84 -6.30 10.21
N PHE A 180 12.91 -7.25 10.18
CA PHE A 180 13.00 -8.41 9.29
C PHE A 180 12.63 -8.10 7.84
N MET A 181 12.02 -6.94 7.56
CA MET A 181 11.70 -6.53 6.18
C MET A 181 12.96 -6.13 5.38
N ARG A 182 14.10 -5.86 6.03
CA ARG A 182 15.40 -5.62 5.37
C ARG A 182 16.48 -6.58 5.89
N PRO A 183 16.63 -7.78 5.28
CA PRO A 183 17.49 -8.84 5.80
C PRO A 183 18.99 -8.51 5.76
N ARG A 184 19.41 -7.50 4.97
CA ARG A 184 20.83 -7.15 4.82
C ARG A 184 21.45 -6.53 6.08
N ARG A 185 20.66 -5.84 6.91
CA ARG A 185 21.13 -5.10 8.11
C ARG A 185 20.38 -5.45 9.39
N SER A 186 19.53 -6.48 9.36
CA SER A 186 18.74 -6.93 10.51
C SER A 186 19.62 -7.31 11.71
N LYS A 187 20.82 -7.84 11.47
CA LYS A 187 21.79 -8.19 12.52
C LYS A 187 22.29 -6.97 13.30
N GLU A 188 22.65 -5.89 12.60
CA GLU A 188 23.16 -4.66 13.24
C GLU A 188 22.04 -3.99 14.06
N ILE A 189 20.85 -3.83 13.48
CA ILE A 189 19.72 -3.20 14.14
C ILE A 189 19.25 -4.02 15.36
N SER A 190 19.20 -5.35 15.24
CA SER A 190 18.83 -6.22 16.38
C SER A 190 19.84 -6.15 17.52
N THR A 191 21.15 -6.02 17.24
CA THR A 191 22.16 -5.82 18.30
C THR A 191 21.97 -4.51 19.06
N ILE A 192 21.65 -3.42 18.35
CA ILE A 192 21.37 -2.11 18.97
C ILE A 192 20.17 -2.23 19.91
N ILE A 193 19.08 -2.86 19.46
CA ILE A 193 17.87 -3.02 20.28
C ILE A 193 18.13 -3.91 21.49
N LEU A 194 18.84 -5.03 21.33
CA LEU A 194 19.18 -5.91 22.44
C LEU A 194 20.02 -5.17 23.50
N SER A 195 20.98 -4.34 23.07
CA SER A 195 21.78 -3.51 23.96
C SER A 195 20.94 -2.46 24.70
N GLY A 196 19.96 -1.85 24.03
CA GLY A 196 19.02 -0.91 24.63
C GLY A 196 18.05 -1.57 25.63
N CYS A 197 17.56 -2.77 25.34
CA CYS A 197 16.76 -3.54 26.29
C CYS A 197 17.59 -3.95 27.52
N LEU A 198 18.85 -4.33 27.33
CA LEU A 198 19.77 -4.68 28.41
C LEU A 198 20.06 -3.48 29.32
N SER A 199 20.26 -2.28 28.76
CA SER A 199 20.48 -1.08 29.57
C SER A 199 19.24 -0.71 30.41
N ILE A 200 18.04 -0.83 29.83
CA ILE A 200 16.78 -0.66 30.57
C ILE A 200 16.67 -1.68 31.71
N PHE A 201 16.95 -2.95 31.44
CA PHE A 201 16.90 -4.01 32.45
C PHE A 201 17.88 -3.77 33.60
N LEU A 202 19.11 -3.36 33.30
CA LEU A 202 20.12 -3.04 34.31
C LEU A 202 19.75 -1.81 35.14
N PHE A 203 19.10 -0.81 34.54
CA PHE A 203 18.68 0.40 35.23
C PHE A 203 17.47 0.18 36.14
N LEU A 204 16.58 -0.74 35.80
CA LEU A 204 15.44 -1.12 36.65
C LEU A 204 15.82 -2.10 37.77
N ARG A 205 16.97 -2.79 37.65
CA ARG A 205 17.46 -3.76 38.63
C ARG A 205 17.83 -3.22 40.04
N PRO A 206 18.28 -1.97 40.26
CA PRO A 206 18.77 -1.55 41.58
C PRO A 206 17.68 -1.27 42.62
N LEU A 207 16.38 -1.26 42.26
CA LEU A 207 15.31 -0.85 43.19
C LEU A 207 14.62 -2.00 43.93
N LYS A 208 14.96 -3.27 43.65
CA LYS A 208 14.41 -4.43 44.36
C LYS A 208 15.28 -4.95 45.52
N LEU A 209 16.43 -4.33 45.79
CA LEU A 209 17.40 -4.83 46.77
C LEU A 209 17.41 -4.06 48.11
N ASN A 210 16.53 -3.07 48.29
CA ASN A 210 16.44 -2.31 49.53
C ASN A 210 15.32 -2.78 50.49
N ASP A 211 14.66 -3.90 50.20
CA ASP A 211 13.66 -4.53 51.08
C ASP A 211 14.21 -5.80 51.76
N PHE A 212 15.38 -5.69 52.40
CA PHE A 212 15.87 -6.64 53.41
C PHE A 212 16.63 -5.92 54.52
#